data_AF-A0A815UYP1-F1
#
_entry.id   AF-A0A815UYP1-F1
#
_cell.length_a   1.000
_cell.length_b   1.000
_cell.length_c   1.000
_cell.angle_alpha   90.00
_cell.angle_beta   90.00
_cell.angle_gamma   90.00
#
_symmetry.space_group_name_H-M   'P 1'
#
loop_
_entity.id
_entity.type
_entity.pdbx_description
1 polymer ?
#
loop_
_entity_poly.entity_id
_entity_poly.type
_entity_poly.pdbx_seq_one_letter_code
_entity_poly.pdbx_strand_id
1 'polypeptide(L)'
;MLAEFRAYYQHNHHELLAIDDFERTYRSGDAIRWYTKPCFLFRLINKALRTEDICAFYTFRYFIIDLCTQLEEAVGKTASCAKIFRVYRGSRLSRDEVEQLQVGMLVTANGFLSSSRDLNVAQQFISIDPVTGLSPSRSRMDKRQYVLFEIDVDLIHSPYTTAVDVTRHSTMPHEDEVIFNLGTTFTITDINYDTEHYLWHIQILSSSEVAELSRAYNMFVRKRLNEVNGILMCGHYLTEIYSNYTEAMRYFHHLLRSKTVDDNDRPAIYYHLGRAYRFMGKYQQAITYFKCAQLFQRRKLPQSSFDYGRTLRGLSNVYSDMEDTTRALYFEEKAIAIHRKCLPDDHIEISFHLNRLAFIHWQQKQYERALIFVENALLYFKQKMPTDYPAEARSLHVMGLIQHSLGNRQQALDFFKKALHMRESLLADDHPFVAQTCHELSILCAEQDDEYAMALEYAQRALNIRKKKLSPNHIDVKRSIELFERLSQRHDAT
;
A
#
# COMPACT_ATOMS: atom_id res chain seq x y z
N MET A 1 -2.40 21.10 -2.17
CA MET A 1 -3.49 20.53 -2.99
C MET A 1 -4.05 21.53 -4.00
N LEU A 2 -5.04 22.38 -3.69
CA LEU A 2 -5.71 23.19 -4.74
C LEU A 2 -4.75 24.14 -5.47
N ALA A 3 -3.72 24.66 -4.80
CA ALA A 3 -2.65 25.43 -5.43
C ALA A 3 -1.87 24.64 -6.50
N GLU A 4 -1.64 23.34 -6.31
CA GLU A 4 -0.95 22.49 -7.29
C GLU A 4 -1.86 22.18 -8.48
N PHE A 5 -3.15 21.99 -8.23
CA PHE A 5 -4.13 21.84 -9.32
C PHE A 5 -4.30 23.13 -10.11
N ARG A 6 -4.25 24.30 -9.47
CA ARG A 6 -4.20 25.58 -10.17
C ARG A 6 -2.96 25.68 -11.07
N ALA A 7 -1.81 25.19 -10.62
CA ALA A 7 -0.61 25.12 -11.45
C ALA A 7 -0.76 24.11 -12.61
N TYR A 8 -1.34 22.93 -12.37
CA TYR A 8 -1.58 21.92 -13.41
C TYR A 8 -2.56 22.40 -14.48
N TYR A 9 -3.65 23.04 -14.06
CA TYR A 9 -4.69 23.61 -14.93
C TYR A 9 -4.46 25.09 -15.25
N GLN A 10 -3.23 25.61 -15.13
CA GLN A 10 -2.93 27.04 -15.31
C GLN A 10 -3.37 27.59 -16.68
N HIS A 11 -3.51 26.73 -17.69
CA HIS A 11 -3.97 27.08 -19.03
C HIS A 11 -5.42 26.66 -19.33
N ASN A 12 -6.17 26.15 -18.35
CA ASN A 12 -7.57 25.73 -18.49
C ASN A 12 -8.48 26.57 -17.58
N HIS A 13 -9.02 27.67 -18.12
CA HIS A 13 -9.82 28.63 -17.35
C HIS A 13 -11.08 28.01 -16.73
N HIS A 14 -11.73 27.07 -17.42
CA HIS A 14 -12.92 26.37 -16.91
C HIS A 14 -12.59 25.58 -15.63
N GLU A 15 -11.46 24.87 -15.63
CA GLU A 15 -11.03 24.10 -14.45
C GLU A 15 -10.58 24.99 -13.29
N LEU A 16 -9.91 26.11 -13.59
CA LEU A 16 -9.53 27.08 -12.55
C LEU A 16 -10.76 27.63 -11.84
N LEU A 17 -11.80 28.02 -12.59
CA LEU A 17 -13.07 28.45 -12.01
C LEU A 17 -13.73 27.35 -11.18
N ALA A 18 -13.70 26.11 -11.65
CA ALA A 18 -14.25 24.97 -10.90
C ALA A 18 -13.47 24.70 -9.61
N ILE A 19 -12.14 24.88 -9.60
CA ILE A 19 -11.29 24.76 -8.41
C ILE A 19 -11.63 25.86 -7.40
N ASP A 20 -11.78 27.11 -7.85
CA ASP A 20 -12.13 28.25 -6.99
C ASP A 20 -13.54 28.10 -6.40
N ASP A 21 -14.50 27.63 -7.21
CA ASP A 21 -15.86 27.30 -6.78
C ASP A 21 -15.85 26.18 -5.73
N PHE A 22 -15.06 25.12 -5.96
CA PHE A 22 -14.89 24.02 -5.01
C PHE A 22 -14.32 24.50 -3.68
N GLU A 23 -13.23 25.29 -3.69
CA GLU A 23 -12.61 25.82 -2.47
C GLU A 23 -13.59 26.62 -1.62
N ARG A 24 -14.46 27.40 -2.27
CA ARG A 24 -15.41 28.28 -1.58
C ARG A 24 -16.64 27.53 -1.06
N THR A 25 -17.19 26.63 -1.86
CA THR A 25 -18.55 26.12 -1.67
C THR A 25 -18.60 24.67 -1.20
N TYR A 26 -17.54 23.88 -1.37
CA TYR A 26 -17.57 22.47 -0.99
C TYR A 26 -17.87 22.27 0.51
N ARG A 27 -18.82 21.38 0.80
CA ARG A 27 -19.10 20.86 2.14
C ARG A 27 -19.14 19.33 2.06
N SER A 28 -18.90 18.66 3.20
CA SER A 28 -18.90 17.19 3.26
C SER A 28 -20.22 16.55 2.83
N GLY A 29 -21.33 17.29 2.85
CA GLY A 29 -22.65 16.89 2.35
C GLY A 29 -22.85 17.02 0.82
N ASP A 30 -21.88 17.55 0.07
CA ASP A 30 -21.99 17.80 -1.37
C ASP A 30 -21.11 16.87 -2.25
N ALA A 31 -20.40 15.90 -1.69
CA ALA A 31 -19.51 14.99 -2.40
C ALA A 31 -20.12 14.28 -3.62
N ILE A 32 -21.32 13.70 -3.55
CA ILE A 32 -21.96 13.06 -4.74
C ILE A 32 -22.18 14.10 -5.85
N ARG A 33 -22.69 15.27 -5.46
CA ARG A 33 -22.95 16.40 -6.37
C ARG A 33 -21.68 16.89 -7.06
N TRP A 34 -20.57 16.95 -6.33
CA TRP A 34 -19.27 17.36 -6.86
C TRP A 34 -18.58 16.28 -7.68
N TYR A 35 -18.77 15.01 -7.33
CA TYR A 35 -18.25 13.88 -8.09
C TYR A 35 -18.90 13.81 -9.47
N THR A 36 -20.21 14.04 -9.56
CA THR A 36 -20.99 14.01 -10.83
C THR A 36 -20.81 15.27 -11.70
N LYS A 37 -20.21 16.33 -11.17
CA LYS A 37 -19.94 17.55 -11.95
C LYS A 37 -18.82 17.29 -12.97
N PRO A 38 -18.93 17.74 -14.23
CA PRO A 38 -17.90 17.52 -15.26
C PRO A 38 -16.66 18.42 -15.10
N CYS A 39 -16.01 18.35 -13.94
CA CYS A 39 -14.86 19.18 -13.54
C CYS A 39 -13.62 18.33 -13.20
N PHE A 40 -12.57 19.01 -12.74
CA PHE A 40 -11.27 18.42 -12.39
C PHE A 40 -11.40 17.23 -11.45
N LEU A 41 -12.35 17.28 -10.52
CA LEU A 41 -12.50 16.29 -9.45
C LEU A 41 -12.94 14.93 -9.99
N PHE A 42 -14.00 14.89 -10.81
CA PHE A 42 -14.44 13.67 -11.49
C PHE A 42 -13.29 13.03 -12.28
N ARG A 43 -12.59 13.84 -13.09
CA ARG A 43 -11.51 13.34 -13.97
C ARG A 43 -10.33 12.82 -13.17
N LEU A 44 -9.93 13.52 -12.11
CA LEU A 44 -8.78 13.15 -11.28
C LEU A 44 -9.05 11.90 -10.48
N ILE A 45 -10.23 11.79 -9.85
CA ILE A 45 -10.58 10.60 -9.07
C ILE A 45 -10.69 9.39 -9.98
N ASN A 46 -11.40 9.50 -11.11
CA ASN A 46 -11.48 8.39 -12.08
C ASN A 46 -10.11 8.04 -12.68
N LYS A 47 -9.23 9.01 -12.91
CA LYS A 47 -7.86 8.73 -13.34
C LYS A 47 -7.08 7.99 -12.24
N ALA A 48 -7.14 8.48 -11.00
CA ALA A 48 -6.45 7.89 -9.86
C ALA A 48 -6.88 6.44 -9.60
N LEU A 49 -8.18 6.16 -9.70
CA LEU A 49 -8.75 4.80 -9.62
C LEU A 49 -8.18 3.89 -10.71
N ARG A 50 -8.12 4.37 -11.95
CA ARG A 50 -7.63 3.58 -13.10
C ARG A 50 -6.11 3.39 -13.13
N THR A 51 -5.34 4.31 -12.54
CA THR A 51 -3.88 4.24 -12.53
C THR A 51 -3.32 3.82 -11.19
N GLU A 52 -4.18 3.48 -10.23
CA GLU A 52 -3.83 3.21 -8.84
C GLU A 52 -2.89 4.28 -8.27
N ASP A 53 -3.15 5.55 -8.60
CA ASP A 53 -2.33 6.67 -8.14
C ASP A 53 -2.63 6.95 -6.67
N ILE A 54 -1.92 6.23 -5.80
CA ILE A 54 -2.03 6.30 -4.34
C ILE A 54 -1.85 7.74 -3.84
N CYS A 55 -0.97 8.52 -4.48
CA CYS A 55 -0.75 9.92 -4.11
C CYS A 55 -1.99 10.76 -4.39
N ALA A 56 -2.64 10.56 -5.55
CA ALA A 56 -3.89 11.23 -5.88
C ALA A 56 -5.05 10.79 -4.95
N PHE A 57 -5.21 9.49 -4.71
CA PHE A 57 -6.20 8.97 -3.76
C PHE A 57 -6.08 9.59 -2.38
N TYR A 58 -4.85 9.59 -1.86
CA TYR A 58 -4.64 10.15 -0.55
C TYR A 58 -4.81 11.67 -0.53
N THR A 59 -4.42 12.34 -1.60
CA THR A 59 -4.65 13.78 -1.76
C THR A 59 -6.14 14.07 -1.62
N PHE A 60 -7.00 13.30 -2.29
CA PHE A 60 -8.45 13.44 -2.22
C PHE A 60 -9.11 12.63 -1.10
N ARG A 61 -8.37 12.11 -0.11
CA ARG A 61 -8.92 11.18 0.89
C ARG A 61 -10.14 11.71 1.62
N TYR A 62 -10.17 12.99 1.99
CA TYR A 62 -11.33 13.57 2.69
C TYR A 62 -12.55 13.61 1.78
N PHE A 63 -12.37 14.05 0.52
CA PHE A 63 -13.43 14.02 -0.46
C PHE A 63 -13.94 12.59 -0.72
N ILE A 64 -13.03 11.61 -0.84
CA ILE A 64 -13.38 10.21 -1.05
C ILE A 64 -14.12 9.65 0.17
N ILE A 65 -13.70 9.97 1.39
CA ILE A 65 -14.42 9.58 2.61
C ILE A 65 -15.82 10.18 2.63
N ASP A 66 -15.95 11.47 2.33
CA ASP A 66 -17.24 12.16 2.24
C ASP A 66 -18.14 11.51 1.18
N LEU A 67 -17.58 11.17 0.01
CA LEU A 67 -18.28 10.47 -1.07
C LEU A 67 -18.77 9.08 -0.60
N CYS A 68 -17.90 8.25 -0.05
CA CYS A 68 -18.25 6.94 0.49
C CYS A 68 -19.33 7.04 1.58
N THR A 69 -19.22 8.04 2.46
CA THR A 69 -20.19 8.27 3.54
C THR A 69 -21.56 8.64 2.98
N GLN A 70 -21.61 9.53 2.00
CA GLN A 70 -22.87 9.89 1.35
C GLN A 70 -23.49 8.73 0.58
N LEU A 71 -22.68 7.90 -0.07
CA LEU A 71 -23.19 6.72 -0.77
C LEU A 71 -23.85 5.76 0.23
N GLU A 72 -23.20 5.51 1.37
CA GLU A 72 -23.75 4.69 2.46
C GLU A 72 -25.06 5.29 3.02
N GLU A 73 -25.12 6.61 3.24
CA GLU A 73 -26.33 7.29 3.71
C GLU A 73 -27.47 7.28 2.69
N ALA A 74 -27.15 7.37 1.39
CA ALA A 74 -28.13 7.37 0.31
C ALA A 74 -28.80 6.00 0.16
N VAL A 75 -28.07 4.90 0.40
CA VAL A 75 -28.65 3.54 0.45
C VAL A 75 -29.71 3.42 1.55
N GLY A 76 -29.43 3.96 2.75
CA GLY A 76 -30.39 3.95 3.87
C GLY A 76 -31.70 4.72 3.59
N LYS A 77 -31.70 5.63 2.61
CA LYS A 77 -32.84 6.49 2.24
C LYS A 77 -33.57 6.02 0.97
N THR A 78 -33.00 5.10 0.20
CA THR A 78 -33.54 4.63 -1.09
C THR A 78 -34.39 3.36 -0.93
N ALA A 79 -35.44 3.46 -0.09
CA ALA A 79 -36.43 2.39 0.07
C ALA A 79 -37.33 2.16 -1.19
N SER A 80 -37.13 2.90 -2.28
CA SER A 80 -38.02 2.89 -3.47
C SER A 80 -37.34 2.57 -4.81
N CYS A 81 -36.08 2.14 -4.85
CA CYS A 81 -35.42 1.75 -6.11
C CYS A 81 -35.70 0.28 -6.45
N ALA A 82 -35.62 -0.07 -7.73
CA ALA A 82 -35.62 -1.47 -8.17
C ALA A 82 -34.52 -2.23 -7.42
N LYS A 83 -34.87 -3.33 -6.75
CA LYS A 83 -33.91 -4.10 -5.95
C LYS A 83 -33.01 -4.99 -6.82
N ILE A 84 -33.40 -5.22 -8.06
CA ILE A 84 -32.62 -5.94 -9.06
C ILE A 84 -32.59 -5.06 -10.31
N PHE A 85 -31.40 -4.75 -10.81
CA PHE A 85 -31.20 -3.94 -12.00
C PHE A 85 -29.83 -4.20 -12.62
N ARG A 86 -29.66 -3.75 -13.86
CA ARG A 86 -28.43 -3.92 -14.64
C ARG A 86 -27.81 -2.58 -14.98
N VAL A 87 -26.49 -2.51 -14.93
CA VAL A 87 -25.67 -1.37 -15.36
C VAL A 87 -24.46 -1.83 -16.14
N TYR A 88 -23.82 -0.91 -16.85
CA TYR A 88 -22.73 -1.18 -17.76
C TYR A 88 -21.54 -0.27 -17.47
N ARG A 89 -20.34 -0.80 -17.69
CA ARG A 89 -19.09 -0.06 -17.55
C ARG A 89 -18.07 -0.43 -18.63
N GLY A 90 -17.75 0.53 -19.48
CA GLY A 90 -16.60 0.45 -20.38
C GLY A 90 -15.29 0.80 -19.67
N SER A 91 -14.29 -0.08 -19.80
CA SER A 91 -12.98 0.03 -19.16
C SER A 91 -11.85 -0.44 -20.09
N ARG A 92 -10.61 -0.06 -19.74
CA ARG A 92 -9.39 -0.50 -20.45
C ARG A 92 -8.40 -1.11 -19.45
N LEU A 93 -8.21 -2.41 -19.53
CA LEU A 93 -7.30 -3.19 -18.68
C LEU A 93 -6.03 -3.55 -19.43
N SER A 94 -4.95 -3.87 -18.75
CA SER A 94 -3.76 -4.51 -19.35
C SER A 94 -4.06 -5.97 -19.72
N ARG A 95 -3.21 -6.54 -20.56
CA ARG A 95 -3.32 -7.96 -20.92
C ARG A 95 -3.22 -8.88 -19.70
N ASP A 96 -2.23 -8.63 -18.85
CA ASP A 96 -1.99 -9.43 -17.64
C ASP A 96 -3.18 -9.38 -16.68
N GLU A 97 -3.83 -8.22 -16.52
CA GLU A 97 -5.03 -8.08 -15.69
C GLU A 97 -6.20 -8.92 -16.22
N VAL A 98 -6.43 -8.93 -17.55
CA VAL A 98 -7.52 -9.72 -18.15
C VAL A 98 -7.23 -11.21 -18.09
N GLU A 99 -5.98 -11.63 -18.33
CA GLU A 99 -5.57 -13.04 -18.28
C GLU A 99 -5.65 -13.65 -16.87
N GLN A 100 -5.64 -12.83 -15.82
CA GLN A 100 -5.86 -13.25 -14.44
C GLN A 100 -7.35 -13.44 -14.09
N LEU A 101 -8.28 -12.91 -14.89
CA LEU A 101 -9.71 -13.00 -14.60
C LEU A 101 -10.23 -14.41 -14.86
N GLN A 102 -11.00 -14.95 -13.91
CA GLN A 102 -11.61 -16.27 -14.02
C GLN A 102 -13.06 -16.22 -13.52
N VAL A 103 -13.91 -17.05 -14.10
CA VAL A 103 -15.28 -17.25 -13.60
C VAL A 103 -15.23 -17.74 -12.15
N GLY A 104 -16.07 -17.17 -11.30
CA GLY A 104 -16.07 -17.40 -9.85
C GLY A 104 -15.13 -16.50 -9.06
N MET A 105 -14.24 -15.74 -9.71
CA MET A 105 -13.34 -14.82 -9.02
C MET A 105 -14.09 -13.59 -8.50
N LEU A 106 -13.69 -13.08 -7.34
CA LEU A 106 -14.19 -11.81 -6.80
C LEU A 106 -13.40 -10.62 -7.36
N VAL A 107 -14.12 -9.59 -7.79
CA VAL A 107 -13.58 -8.30 -8.25
C VAL A 107 -14.20 -7.16 -7.46
N THR A 108 -13.46 -6.07 -7.28
CA THR A 108 -13.94 -4.91 -6.51
C THR A 108 -14.03 -3.65 -7.36
N ALA A 109 -14.95 -2.74 -7.03
CA ALA A 109 -15.14 -1.46 -7.71
C ALA A 109 -14.00 -0.45 -7.49
N ASN A 110 -12.83 -0.87 -6.99
CA ASN A 110 -11.70 0.03 -6.77
C ASN A 110 -11.13 0.61 -8.09
N GLY A 111 -11.36 -0.07 -9.22
CA GLY A 111 -11.01 0.45 -10.54
C GLY A 111 -12.06 1.39 -11.18
N PHE A 112 -13.28 1.44 -10.62
CA PHE A 112 -14.36 2.29 -11.13
C PHE A 112 -15.46 2.50 -10.07
N LEU A 113 -15.83 3.75 -9.84
CA LEU A 113 -16.98 4.09 -8.99
C LEU A 113 -18.28 4.17 -9.79
N SER A 114 -18.23 4.75 -10.98
CA SER A 114 -19.42 5.04 -11.78
C SER A 114 -19.66 4.02 -12.90
N SER A 115 -20.94 3.72 -13.12
CA SER A 115 -21.50 2.88 -14.17
C SER A 115 -22.79 3.53 -14.69
N SER A 116 -23.25 3.15 -15.89
CA SER A 116 -24.46 3.72 -16.49
C SER A 116 -25.50 2.63 -16.77
N ARG A 117 -26.79 2.95 -16.68
CA ARG A 117 -27.84 2.05 -17.19
C ARG A 117 -27.93 2.04 -18.72
N ASP A 118 -27.36 3.05 -19.38
CA ASP A 118 -27.28 3.10 -20.84
C ASP A 118 -26.00 2.41 -21.33
N LEU A 119 -26.18 1.31 -22.06
CA LEU A 119 -25.10 0.55 -22.69
C LEU A 119 -24.28 1.43 -23.65
N ASN A 120 -24.91 2.37 -24.36
CA ASN A 120 -24.24 3.23 -25.34
C ASN A 120 -23.20 4.14 -24.64
N VAL A 121 -23.53 4.63 -23.45
CA VAL A 121 -22.60 5.44 -22.64
C VAL A 121 -21.36 4.61 -22.27
N ALA A 122 -21.55 3.37 -21.83
CA ALA A 122 -20.44 2.48 -21.53
C ALA A 122 -19.57 2.18 -22.77
N GLN A 123 -20.17 1.98 -23.94
CA GLN A 123 -19.46 1.74 -25.20
C GLN A 123 -18.65 2.97 -25.66
N GLN A 124 -19.14 4.19 -25.44
CA GLN A 124 -18.38 5.42 -25.72
C GLN A 124 -17.08 5.51 -24.91
N PHE A 125 -17.07 5.05 -23.65
CA PHE A 125 -15.86 5.04 -22.81
C PHE A 125 -14.75 4.10 -23.31
N ILE A 126 -15.12 3.05 -24.04
CA ILE A 126 -14.16 2.16 -24.73
C ILE A 126 -13.90 2.58 -26.17
N SER A 127 -14.46 3.70 -26.61
CA SER A 127 -14.25 4.30 -27.93
C SER A 127 -14.63 3.37 -29.08
N ILE A 128 -15.66 2.53 -28.88
CA ILE A 128 -16.26 1.76 -29.97
C ILE A 128 -16.85 2.75 -30.98
N ASP A 129 -16.48 2.58 -32.25
CA ASP A 129 -17.06 3.35 -33.34
C ASP A 129 -18.57 3.02 -33.42
N PRO A 130 -19.46 4.01 -33.25
CA PRO A 130 -20.90 3.76 -33.12
C PRO A 130 -21.59 3.36 -34.44
N VAL A 131 -20.89 3.46 -35.58
CA VAL A 131 -21.43 3.11 -36.91
C VAL A 131 -20.96 1.72 -37.34
N THR A 132 -19.73 1.35 -36.99
CA THR A 132 -19.10 0.09 -37.40
C THR A 132 -19.01 -0.95 -36.28
N GLY A 133 -19.21 -0.55 -35.01
CA GLY A 133 -19.03 -1.42 -33.84
C GLY A 133 -17.56 -1.70 -33.49
N LEU A 134 -16.60 -1.21 -34.28
CA LEU A 134 -15.19 -1.57 -34.16
C LEU A 134 -14.46 -0.72 -33.11
N SER A 135 -13.56 -1.36 -32.35
CA SER A 135 -12.62 -0.69 -31.45
C SER A 135 -11.51 0.04 -32.23
N PRO A 136 -10.91 1.15 -31.72
CA PRO A 136 -9.88 1.91 -32.43
C PRO A 136 -8.69 1.02 -32.82
N SER A 137 -8.27 1.14 -34.09
CA SER A 137 -7.24 0.30 -34.71
C SER A 137 -5.97 0.12 -33.88
N ARG A 138 -5.40 -1.10 -33.93
CA ARG A 138 -4.09 -1.52 -33.38
C ARG A 138 -2.98 -0.49 -33.62
N SER A 139 -2.79 0.46 -32.70
CA SER A 139 -1.45 0.98 -32.47
C SER A 139 -0.68 -0.13 -31.76
N ARG A 140 0.43 -0.60 -32.35
CA ARG A 140 1.40 -1.51 -31.70
C ARG A 140 1.87 -1.04 -30.31
N MET A 141 1.56 0.20 -29.92
CA MET A 141 1.93 0.80 -28.65
C MET A 141 0.86 0.74 -27.56
N ASP A 142 -0.42 0.49 -27.87
CA ASP A 142 -1.45 0.42 -26.82
C ASP A 142 -1.62 -1.03 -26.34
N LYS A 143 -0.98 -1.36 -25.20
CA LYS A 143 -1.02 -2.69 -24.58
C LYS A 143 -2.32 -2.99 -23.83
N ARG A 144 -3.34 -2.12 -23.94
CA ARG A 144 -4.59 -2.24 -23.19
C ARG A 144 -5.67 -2.98 -23.97
N GLN A 145 -6.34 -3.90 -23.28
CA GLN A 145 -7.53 -4.62 -23.68
C GLN A 145 -8.78 -3.78 -23.42
N TYR A 146 -9.72 -3.78 -24.36
CA TYR A 146 -11.03 -3.15 -24.19
C TYR A 146 -11.96 -4.13 -23.48
N VAL A 147 -12.62 -3.65 -22.43
CA VAL A 147 -13.47 -4.47 -21.57
C VAL A 147 -14.80 -3.77 -21.35
N LEU A 148 -15.90 -4.46 -21.65
CA LEU A 148 -17.24 -4.07 -21.26
C LEU A 148 -17.67 -4.95 -20.11
N PHE A 149 -17.88 -4.33 -18.95
CA PHE A 149 -18.50 -4.97 -17.80
C PHE A 149 -20.02 -4.82 -17.90
N GLU A 150 -20.73 -5.94 -17.88
CA GLU A 150 -22.17 -6.01 -17.64
C GLU A 150 -22.38 -6.41 -16.19
N ILE A 151 -23.02 -5.54 -15.41
CA ILE A 151 -23.07 -5.62 -13.96
C ILE A 151 -24.51 -5.84 -13.53
N ASP A 152 -24.78 -7.05 -13.06
CA ASP A 152 -26.04 -7.40 -12.41
C ASP A 152 -25.97 -7.03 -10.93
N VAL A 153 -26.88 -6.13 -10.52
CA VAL A 153 -26.99 -5.69 -9.14
C VAL A 153 -28.26 -6.29 -8.55
N ASP A 154 -28.08 -7.19 -7.60
CA ASP A 154 -29.14 -7.87 -6.84
C ASP A 154 -29.04 -7.51 -5.36
N LEU A 155 -29.75 -6.44 -4.99
CA LEU A 155 -29.83 -5.96 -3.61
C LEU A 155 -30.75 -6.82 -2.73
N ILE A 156 -31.44 -7.83 -3.29
CA ILE A 156 -32.24 -8.78 -2.51
C ILE A 156 -31.30 -9.81 -1.86
N HIS A 157 -30.41 -10.39 -2.67
CA HIS A 157 -29.45 -11.40 -2.21
C HIS A 157 -28.14 -10.81 -1.70
N SER A 158 -27.80 -9.59 -2.12
CA SER A 158 -26.61 -8.85 -1.67
C SER A 158 -27.00 -7.49 -1.05
N PRO A 159 -27.71 -7.47 0.10
CA PRO A 159 -28.28 -6.24 0.68
C PRO A 159 -27.24 -5.23 1.18
N TYR A 160 -25.98 -5.64 1.31
CA TYR A 160 -24.88 -4.77 1.73
C TYR A 160 -24.16 -4.09 0.56
N THR A 161 -24.47 -4.46 -0.68
CA THR A 161 -23.93 -3.81 -1.87
C THR A 161 -24.39 -2.35 -1.90
N THR A 162 -23.43 -1.43 -1.84
CA THR A 162 -23.73 0.01 -1.89
C THR A 162 -23.69 0.48 -3.33
N ALA A 163 -24.86 0.55 -3.96
CA ALA A 163 -25.07 1.05 -5.32
C ALA A 163 -26.11 2.16 -5.28
N VAL A 164 -25.71 3.39 -5.64
CA VAL A 164 -26.54 4.58 -5.52
C VAL A 164 -26.84 5.13 -6.88
N ASP A 165 -28.13 5.15 -7.22
CA ASP A 165 -28.64 5.91 -8.35
C ASP A 165 -28.55 7.41 -8.05
N VAL A 166 -27.75 8.12 -8.83
CA VAL A 166 -27.48 9.55 -8.61
C VAL A 166 -28.40 10.47 -9.39
N THR A 167 -29.42 9.98 -10.10
CA THR A 167 -30.38 10.80 -10.86
C THR A 167 -30.96 11.96 -10.02
N ARG A 168 -31.23 11.70 -8.73
CA ARG A 168 -31.79 12.71 -7.80
C ARG A 168 -30.75 13.55 -7.06
N HIS A 169 -29.47 13.21 -7.19
CA HIS A 169 -28.35 13.80 -6.44
C HIS A 169 -27.36 14.54 -7.35
N SER A 170 -27.35 14.25 -8.65
CA SER A 170 -26.47 14.88 -9.64
C SER A 170 -26.89 16.32 -9.94
N THR A 171 -25.92 17.12 -10.40
CA THR A 171 -26.16 18.44 -10.97
C THR A 171 -26.55 18.41 -12.44
N MET A 172 -26.39 17.27 -13.12
CA MET A 172 -26.72 17.13 -14.54
C MET A 172 -28.17 16.68 -14.69
N PRO A 173 -29.00 17.40 -15.46
CA PRO A 173 -30.32 16.91 -15.80
C PRO A 173 -30.18 15.64 -16.65
N HIS A 174 -30.89 14.58 -16.26
CA HIS A 174 -30.85 13.26 -16.91
C HIS A 174 -29.59 12.41 -16.66
N GLU A 175 -28.91 12.61 -15.52
CA GLU A 175 -27.89 11.65 -15.06
C GLU A 175 -28.53 10.27 -14.82
N ASP A 176 -28.04 9.23 -15.50
CA ASP A 176 -28.48 7.83 -15.31
C ASP A 176 -27.32 6.94 -14.84
N GLU A 177 -26.43 7.56 -14.04
CA GLU A 177 -25.31 6.89 -13.42
C GLU A 177 -25.74 6.18 -12.13
N VAL A 178 -25.13 5.02 -11.90
CA VAL A 178 -25.11 4.33 -10.62
C VAL A 178 -23.68 4.34 -10.11
N ILE A 179 -23.51 4.92 -8.93
CA ILE A 179 -22.22 4.98 -8.24
C ILE A 179 -22.13 3.87 -7.20
N PHE A 180 -21.10 3.05 -7.32
CA PHE A 180 -20.70 2.06 -6.34
C PHE A 180 -19.77 2.66 -5.29
N ASN A 181 -19.85 2.17 -4.06
CA ASN A 181 -18.86 2.51 -3.04
C ASN A 181 -17.50 1.82 -3.33
N LEU A 182 -16.41 2.40 -2.85
CA LEU A 182 -15.10 1.73 -2.90
C LEU A 182 -15.15 0.41 -2.13
N GLY A 183 -14.59 -0.63 -2.73
CA GLY A 183 -14.65 -1.99 -2.19
C GLY A 183 -15.98 -2.70 -2.38
N THR A 184 -16.92 -2.17 -3.17
CA THR A 184 -18.10 -2.95 -3.59
C THR A 184 -17.62 -4.15 -4.39
N THR A 185 -18.02 -5.35 -3.97
CA THR A 185 -17.53 -6.62 -4.53
C THR A 185 -18.55 -7.25 -5.47
N PHE A 186 -18.04 -7.84 -6.54
CA PHE A 186 -18.80 -8.59 -7.52
C PHE A 186 -18.11 -9.93 -7.79
N THR A 187 -18.89 -10.94 -8.11
CA THR A 187 -18.38 -12.24 -8.58
C THR A 187 -18.45 -12.24 -10.10
N ILE A 188 -17.36 -12.64 -10.77
CA ILE A 188 -17.37 -12.85 -12.22
C ILE A 188 -18.21 -14.08 -12.53
N THR A 189 -19.28 -13.91 -13.29
CA THR A 189 -20.19 -15.01 -13.68
C THR A 189 -19.88 -15.55 -15.06
N ASP A 190 -19.35 -14.70 -15.95
CA ASP A 190 -19.06 -15.07 -17.33
C ASP A 190 -17.97 -14.18 -17.94
N ILE A 191 -17.14 -14.75 -18.81
CA ILE A 191 -16.08 -14.04 -19.54
C ILE A 191 -16.11 -14.52 -20.99
N ASN A 192 -16.37 -13.59 -21.91
CA ASN A 192 -16.40 -13.85 -23.34
C ASN A 192 -15.50 -12.86 -24.09
N TYR A 193 -14.81 -13.32 -25.13
CA TYR A 193 -14.03 -12.45 -26.01
C TYR A 193 -14.68 -12.38 -27.38
N ASP A 194 -15.14 -11.19 -27.75
CA ASP A 194 -15.63 -10.89 -29.07
C ASP A 194 -14.45 -10.64 -30.01
N THR A 195 -14.19 -11.60 -30.89
CA THR A 195 -13.10 -11.53 -31.86
C THR A 195 -13.36 -10.54 -33.00
N GLU A 196 -14.63 -10.22 -33.28
CA GLU A 196 -14.99 -9.29 -34.35
C GLU A 196 -14.74 -7.84 -33.91
N HIS A 197 -15.11 -7.52 -32.67
CA HIS A 197 -14.98 -6.18 -32.09
C HIS A 197 -13.75 -6.00 -31.20
N TYR A 198 -12.95 -7.07 -31.00
CA TYR A 198 -11.78 -7.12 -30.11
C TYR A 198 -12.10 -6.68 -28.68
N LEU A 199 -13.24 -7.14 -28.17
CA LEU A 199 -13.83 -6.69 -26.92
C LEU A 199 -13.99 -7.85 -25.94
N TRP A 200 -13.50 -7.68 -24.72
CA TRP A 200 -13.86 -8.57 -23.63
C TRP A 200 -15.20 -8.17 -23.07
N HIS A 201 -16.14 -9.09 -23.07
CA HIS A 201 -17.42 -8.97 -22.43
C HIS A 201 -17.39 -9.76 -21.12
N ILE A 202 -17.51 -9.07 -20.00
CA ILE A 202 -17.39 -9.67 -18.67
C ILE A 202 -18.65 -9.41 -17.88
N GLN A 203 -19.36 -10.47 -17.52
CA GLN A 203 -20.53 -10.38 -16.67
C GLN A 203 -20.13 -10.55 -15.22
N ILE A 204 -20.61 -9.65 -14.36
CA ILE A 204 -20.34 -9.68 -12.93
C ILE A 204 -21.64 -9.48 -12.15
N LEU A 205 -21.76 -10.16 -11.02
CA LEU A 205 -22.93 -10.13 -10.13
C LEU A 205 -22.55 -9.55 -8.77
N SER A 206 -23.37 -8.67 -8.21
CA SER A 206 -23.15 -8.11 -6.86
C SER A 206 -23.05 -9.22 -5.81
N SER A 207 -21.97 -9.20 -5.02
CA SER A 207 -21.69 -10.21 -3.99
C SER A 207 -21.50 -9.58 -2.61
N SER A 208 -22.07 -10.21 -1.58
CA SER A 208 -21.90 -9.81 -0.17
C SER A 208 -20.74 -10.50 0.54
N GLU A 209 -20.02 -11.41 -0.12
CA GLU A 209 -19.06 -12.35 0.49
C GLU A 209 -17.99 -11.66 1.36
N VAL A 210 -17.58 -10.45 1.00
CA VAL A 210 -16.53 -9.68 1.68
C VAL A 210 -17.02 -8.37 2.30
N ALA A 211 -18.34 -8.17 2.37
CA ALA A 211 -18.93 -6.90 2.78
C ALA A 211 -18.64 -6.55 4.25
N GLU A 212 -18.69 -7.53 5.15
CA GLU A 212 -18.40 -7.31 6.57
C GLU A 212 -16.92 -6.97 6.82
N LEU A 213 -16.01 -7.71 6.18
CA LEU A 213 -14.57 -7.46 6.26
C LEU A 213 -14.24 -6.07 5.72
N SER A 214 -14.81 -5.70 4.57
CA SER A 214 -14.62 -4.38 3.96
C SER A 214 -15.14 -3.26 4.84
N ARG A 215 -16.30 -3.46 5.50
CA ARG A 215 -16.86 -2.49 6.46
C ARG A 215 -15.96 -2.33 7.68
N ALA A 216 -15.49 -3.44 8.27
CA ALA A 216 -14.57 -3.42 9.40
C ALA A 216 -13.25 -2.71 9.04
N TYR A 217 -12.70 -3.00 7.86
CA TYR A 217 -11.51 -2.35 7.32
C TYR A 217 -11.74 -0.84 7.11
N ASN A 218 -12.84 -0.45 6.47
CA ASN A 218 -13.17 0.96 6.26
C ASN A 218 -13.36 1.71 7.58
N MET A 219 -14.01 1.10 8.58
CA MET A 219 -14.11 1.68 9.92
C MET A 219 -12.75 1.85 10.58
N PHE A 220 -11.87 0.84 10.48
CA PHE A 220 -10.50 0.91 10.98
C PHE A 220 -9.72 2.05 10.31
N VAL A 221 -9.78 2.16 8.98
CA VAL A 221 -9.11 3.23 8.21
C VAL A 221 -9.67 4.60 8.58
N ARG A 222 -11.00 4.77 8.66
CA ARG A 222 -11.65 6.03 9.08
C ARG A 222 -11.20 6.44 10.48
N LYS A 223 -11.22 5.51 11.44
CA LYS A 223 -10.74 5.77 12.81
C LYS A 223 -9.28 6.22 12.81
N ARG A 224 -8.41 5.51 12.07
CA ARG A 224 -6.99 5.84 11.99
C ARG A 224 -6.72 7.19 11.32
N LEU A 225 -7.49 7.56 10.30
CA LEU A 225 -7.40 8.87 9.64
C LEU A 225 -7.86 10.02 10.53
N ASN A 226 -8.75 9.76 11.49
CA ASN A 226 -9.21 10.75 12.46
C ASN A 226 -8.25 10.89 13.66
N GLU A 227 -7.56 9.82 14.05
CA GLU A 227 -6.64 9.81 15.20
C GLU A 227 -5.22 10.29 14.87
N VAL A 228 -4.77 10.10 13.63
CA VAL A 228 -3.39 10.40 13.21
C VAL A 228 -3.38 11.64 12.34
N ASN A 229 -2.31 12.44 12.39
CA ASN A 229 -2.11 13.54 11.45
C ASN A 229 -2.23 13.00 10.03
N GLY A 230 -3.37 13.36 9.42
CA GLY A 230 -3.83 12.87 8.15
C GLY A 230 -2.67 12.89 7.18
N ILE A 231 -1.97 14.02 7.05
CA ILE A 231 -0.87 14.37 6.12
C ILE A 231 0.39 13.50 6.27
N LEU A 232 0.70 13.01 7.47
CA LEU A 232 1.88 12.15 7.68
C LEU A 232 1.61 10.71 7.24
N MET A 233 0.35 10.30 7.22
CA MET A 233 -0.02 8.91 6.91
C MET A 233 0.33 8.48 5.48
N CYS A 234 0.20 9.33 4.48
CA CYS A 234 0.58 8.97 3.11
C CYS A 234 2.05 8.64 3.00
N GLY A 235 2.89 9.53 3.50
CA GLY A 235 4.31 9.28 3.43
C GLY A 235 4.72 8.05 4.26
N HIS A 236 4.01 7.77 5.37
CA HIS A 236 4.18 6.51 6.09
C HIS A 236 3.78 5.29 5.25
N TYR A 237 2.61 5.29 4.61
CA TYR A 237 2.16 4.19 3.75
C TYR A 237 3.07 3.99 2.53
N LEU A 238 3.47 5.08 1.87
CA LEU A 238 4.44 5.03 0.77
C LEU A 238 5.75 4.40 1.21
N THR A 239 6.20 4.66 2.44
CA THR A 239 7.44 4.07 2.98
C THR A 239 7.26 2.62 3.42
N GLU A 240 6.21 2.30 4.19
CA GLU A 240 6.08 1.00 4.86
C GLU A 240 5.34 -0.06 4.08
N ILE A 241 4.26 0.30 3.39
CA ILE A 241 3.38 -0.67 2.76
C ILE A 241 3.78 -0.85 1.31
N TYR A 242 3.96 0.27 0.59
CA TYR A 242 4.25 0.23 -0.85
C TYR A 242 5.74 0.17 -1.18
N SER A 243 6.59 0.44 -0.19
CA SER A 243 8.05 0.56 -0.35
C SER A 243 8.46 1.52 -1.48
N ASN A 244 7.65 2.54 -1.75
CA ASN A 244 7.91 3.57 -2.74
C ASN A 244 8.64 4.74 -2.08
N TYR A 245 9.91 4.49 -1.75
CA TYR A 245 10.74 5.44 -1.01
C TYR A 245 11.00 6.74 -1.77
N THR A 246 11.09 6.68 -3.10
CA THR A 246 11.29 7.86 -3.95
C THR A 246 10.10 8.81 -3.86
N GLU A 247 8.88 8.32 -4.05
CA GLU A 247 7.68 9.15 -3.91
C GLU A 247 7.43 9.57 -2.46
N ALA A 248 7.71 8.70 -1.48
CA ALA A 248 7.66 9.08 -0.06
C ALA A 248 8.58 10.28 0.22
N MET A 249 9.83 10.25 -0.27
CA MET A 249 10.77 11.35 -0.13
C MET A 249 10.27 12.62 -0.83
N ARG A 250 9.79 12.52 -2.08
CA ARG A 250 9.25 13.68 -2.82
C ARG A 250 8.09 14.31 -2.06
N TYR A 251 7.18 13.49 -1.56
CA TYR A 251 6.04 13.90 -0.74
C TYR A 251 6.49 14.64 0.53
N PHE A 252 7.38 14.04 1.32
CA PHE A 252 7.87 14.68 2.55
C PHE A 252 8.68 15.96 2.31
N HIS A 253 9.47 16.02 1.24
CA HIS A 253 10.16 17.26 0.84
C HIS A 253 9.18 18.34 0.41
N HIS A 254 8.12 17.97 -0.29
CA HIS A 254 7.04 18.90 -0.63
C HIS A 254 6.38 19.44 0.65
N LEU A 255 6.06 18.58 1.61
CA LEU A 255 5.50 19.00 2.90
C LEU A 255 6.40 19.99 3.64
N LEU A 256 7.72 19.77 3.68
CA LEU A 256 8.66 20.71 4.32
C LEU A 256 8.68 22.10 3.68
N ARG A 257 8.32 22.20 2.40
CA ARG A 257 8.23 23.47 1.64
C ARG A 257 6.84 24.11 1.74
N SER A 258 5.83 23.35 2.14
CA SER A 258 4.47 23.86 2.27
C SER A 258 4.35 24.83 3.44
N LYS A 259 3.60 25.93 3.24
CA LYS A 259 3.24 26.88 4.31
C LYS A 259 2.22 26.32 5.31
N THR A 260 1.57 25.20 4.99
CA THR A 260 0.52 24.58 5.81
C THR A 260 1.06 23.67 6.90
N VAL A 261 2.35 23.31 6.85
CA VAL A 261 2.99 22.43 7.83
C VAL A 261 3.54 23.28 8.97
N ASP A 262 3.03 23.04 10.17
CA ASP A 262 3.49 23.74 11.36
C ASP A 262 4.83 23.18 11.87
N ASP A 263 5.47 23.88 12.80
CA ASP A 263 6.71 23.42 13.42
C ASP A 263 6.52 22.21 14.36
N ASN A 264 5.28 21.81 14.64
CA ASN A 264 4.98 20.60 15.42
C ASN A 264 5.05 19.33 14.56
N ASP A 265 4.75 19.43 13.27
CA ASP A 265 4.74 18.31 12.31
C ASP A 265 6.12 18.05 11.69
N ARG A 266 6.96 19.09 11.58
CA ARG A 266 8.33 18.98 11.01
C ARG A 266 9.16 17.83 11.57
N PRO A 267 9.20 17.56 12.90
CA PRO A 267 10.01 16.48 13.45
C PRO A 267 9.57 15.10 12.96
N ALA A 268 8.27 14.88 12.81
CA ALA A 268 7.74 13.64 12.26
C ALA A 268 8.09 13.49 10.77
N ILE A 269 8.01 14.58 10.00
CA ILE A 269 8.45 14.59 8.59
C ILE A 269 9.94 14.24 8.47
N TYR A 270 10.79 14.83 9.31
CA TYR A 270 12.22 14.49 9.36
C TYR A 270 12.45 13.03 9.76
N TYR A 271 11.71 12.51 10.73
CA TYR A 271 11.77 11.10 11.11
C TYR A 271 11.44 10.19 9.91
N HIS A 272 10.37 10.47 9.18
CA HIS A 272 9.99 9.66 8.03
C HIS A 272 10.94 9.80 6.83
N LEU A 273 11.48 10.99 6.57
CA LEU A 273 12.58 11.16 5.61
C LEU A 273 13.79 10.32 6.01
N GLY A 274 14.18 10.34 7.29
CA GLY A 274 15.25 9.49 7.81
C GLY A 274 15.04 8.01 7.49
N ARG A 275 13.81 7.52 7.65
CA ARG A 275 13.45 6.14 7.31
C ARG A 275 13.51 5.86 5.82
N ALA A 276 12.94 6.73 4.98
CA ALA A 276 12.96 6.55 3.53
C ALA A 276 14.40 6.57 2.98
N TYR A 277 15.26 7.48 3.47
CA TYR A 277 16.68 7.49 3.11
C TYR A 277 17.42 6.24 3.58
N ARG A 278 17.12 5.72 4.77
CA ARG A 278 17.69 4.46 5.27
C ARG A 278 17.38 3.32 4.31
N PHE A 279 16.11 3.12 3.94
CA PHE A 279 15.72 2.06 3.01
C PHE A 279 16.28 2.24 1.59
N MET A 280 16.64 3.47 1.20
CA MET A 280 17.34 3.75 -0.05
C MET A 280 18.85 3.47 0.01
N GLY A 281 19.39 3.05 1.16
CA GLY A 281 20.83 2.85 1.41
C GLY A 281 21.60 4.17 1.55
N LYS A 282 20.89 5.30 1.67
CA LYS A 282 21.43 6.65 1.79
C LYS A 282 21.65 7.02 3.25
N TYR A 283 22.50 6.25 3.92
CA TYR A 283 22.64 6.27 5.39
C TYR A 283 23.08 7.63 5.95
N GLN A 284 23.95 8.36 5.26
CA GLN A 284 24.37 9.68 5.73
C GLN A 284 23.21 10.70 5.72
N GLN A 285 22.38 10.70 4.67
CA GLN A 285 21.17 11.52 4.66
C GLN A 285 20.19 11.05 5.75
N ALA A 286 20.03 9.74 5.94
CA ALA A 286 19.17 9.19 6.99
C ALA A 286 19.57 9.69 8.38
N ILE A 287 20.86 9.64 8.71
CA ILE A 287 21.41 10.16 9.98
C ILE A 287 21.14 11.65 10.12
N THR A 288 21.36 12.44 9.07
CA THR A 288 21.08 13.89 9.09
C THR A 288 19.63 14.16 9.44
N TYR A 289 18.68 13.52 8.77
CA TYR A 289 17.25 13.74 9.02
C TYR A 289 16.80 13.23 10.39
N PHE A 290 17.28 12.08 10.85
CA PHE A 290 17.00 11.63 12.22
C PHE A 290 17.58 12.58 13.26
N LYS A 291 18.78 13.14 13.05
CA LYS A 291 19.35 14.17 13.94
C LYS A 291 18.54 15.47 13.91
N CYS A 292 18.01 15.88 12.76
CA CYS A 292 17.07 17.00 12.68
C CYS A 292 15.82 16.72 13.53
N ALA A 293 15.15 15.58 13.36
CA ALA A 293 13.99 15.19 14.18
C ALA A 293 14.34 15.20 15.69
N GLN A 294 15.48 14.59 16.03
CA GLN A 294 16.03 14.50 17.38
C GLN A 294 16.19 15.89 18.02
N LEU A 295 16.73 16.87 17.29
CA LEU A 295 16.98 18.23 17.80
C LEU A 295 15.68 18.94 18.17
N PHE A 296 14.63 18.82 17.36
CA PHE A 296 13.34 19.45 17.63
C PHE A 296 12.61 18.75 18.79
N GLN A 297 12.55 17.42 18.77
CA GLN A 297 11.89 16.65 19.83
C GLN A 297 12.58 16.88 21.18
N ARG A 298 13.91 16.88 21.24
CA ARG A 298 14.65 17.11 22.49
C ARG A 298 14.28 18.43 23.18
N ARG A 299 13.92 19.47 22.43
CA ARG A 299 13.50 20.78 22.99
C ARG A 299 12.11 20.74 23.63
N LYS A 300 11.27 19.78 23.25
CA LYS A 300 9.89 19.59 23.72
C LYS A 300 9.78 18.36 24.62
N LEU A 301 10.82 18.07 25.40
CA LEU A 301 10.74 17.05 26.44
C LEU A 301 10.12 17.65 27.70
N PRO A 302 9.24 16.91 28.42
CA PRO A 302 8.94 15.49 28.23
C PRO A 302 7.81 15.19 27.21
N GLN A 303 7.12 16.18 26.65
CA GLN A 303 5.92 15.96 25.83
C GLN A 303 6.17 15.07 24.60
N SER A 304 7.36 15.14 24.02
CA SER A 304 7.75 14.37 22.82
C SER A 304 8.59 13.12 23.14
N SER A 305 8.57 12.63 24.38
CA SER A 305 9.42 11.49 24.81
C SER A 305 9.22 10.26 23.93
N PHE A 306 7.98 9.96 23.54
CA PHE A 306 7.67 8.85 22.64
C PHE A 306 8.34 8.98 21.26
N ASP A 307 8.09 10.08 20.54
CA ASP A 307 8.67 10.28 19.21
C ASP A 307 10.20 10.41 19.24
N TYR A 308 10.73 10.96 20.34
CA TYR A 308 12.16 11.03 20.58
C TYR A 308 12.77 9.63 20.70
N GLY A 309 12.18 8.74 21.49
CA GLY A 309 12.61 7.34 21.59
C GLY A 309 12.57 6.62 20.23
N ARG A 310 11.48 6.78 19.47
CA ARG A 310 11.38 6.24 18.10
C ARG A 310 12.48 6.76 17.17
N THR A 311 12.84 8.03 17.27
CA THR A 311 13.89 8.65 16.45
C THR A 311 15.27 8.12 16.81
N LEU A 312 15.56 7.90 18.09
CA LEU A 312 16.81 7.26 18.52
C LEU A 312 16.90 5.81 18.05
N ARG A 313 15.81 5.03 18.14
CA ARG A 313 15.74 3.70 17.51
C ARG A 313 15.96 3.77 16.00
N GLY A 314 15.48 4.82 15.34
CA GLY A 314 15.77 5.13 13.94
C GLY A 314 17.27 5.30 13.64
N LEU A 315 18.02 5.95 14.53
CA LEU A 315 19.49 6.04 14.43
C LEU A 315 20.15 4.69 14.69
N SER A 316 19.72 3.95 15.71
CA SER A 316 20.17 2.57 15.98
C SER A 316 20.03 1.69 14.73
N ASN A 317 18.86 1.75 14.11
CA ASN A 317 18.50 1.18 12.83
C ASN A 317 19.55 1.44 11.75
N VAL A 318 19.89 2.71 11.49
CA VAL A 318 20.89 3.07 10.47
C VAL A 318 22.29 2.55 10.81
N TYR A 319 22.74 2.67 12.06
CA TYR A 319 24.13 2.29 12.40
C TYR A 319 24.39 0.79 12.29
N SER A 320 23.43 -0.06 12.63
CA SER A 320 23.55 -1.51 12.43
C SER A 320 23.47 -1.93 10.96
N ASP A 321 22.70 -1.23 10.13
CA ASP A 321 22.70 -1.47 8.68
C ASP A 321 24.06 -1.09 8.06
N MET A 322 24.82 -0.20 8.72
CA MET A 322 26.21 0.12 8.44
C MET A 322 27.21 -0.79 9.18
N GLU A 323 26.73 -1.84 9.87
CA GLU A 323 27.51 -2.79 10.67
C GLU A 323 28.28 -2.14 11.87
N ASP A 324 27.93 -0.91 12.25
CA ASP A 324 28.42 -0.25 13.46
C ASP A 324 27.54 -0.60 14.66
N THR A 325 27.76 -1.81 15.18
CA THR A 325 26.98 -2.36 16.30
C THR A 325 27.16 -1.57 17.60
N THR A 326 28.33 -0.93 17.80
CA THR A 326 28.63 -0.12 18.99
C THR A 326 27.72 1.11 19.06
N ARG A 327 27.65 1.90 17.97
CA ARG A 327 26.74 3.05 17.92
C ARG A 327 25.28 2.61 17.89
N ALA A 328 24.98 1.49 17.21
CA ALA A 328 23.62 0.95 17.20
C ALA A 328 23.12 0.66 18.62
N LEU A 329 23.89 -0.08 19.41
CA LEU A 329 23.55 -0.43 20.80
C LEU A 329 23.40 0.82 21.67
N TYR A 330 24.31 1.79 21.55
CA TYR A 330 24.23 3.05 22.29
C TYR A 330 22.92 3.81 22.05
N PHE A 331 22.47 3.92 20.79
CA PHE A 331 21.21 4.59 20.47
C PHE A 331 20.00 3.75 20.90
N GLU A 332 20.09 2.43 20.83
CA GLU A 332 19.03 1.51 21.23
C GLU A 332 18.77 1.57 22.74
N GLU A 333 19.81 1.48 23.56
CA GLU A 333 19.72 1.55 25.02
C GLU A 333 19.13 2.89 25.47
N LYS A 334 19.51 3.99 24.80
CA LYS A 334 18.91 5.31 25.06
C LYS A 334 17.43 5.35 24.70
N ALA A 335 17.04 4.77 23.56
CA ALA A 335 15.64 4.70 23.15
C ALA A 335 14.80 3.90 24.16
N ILE A 336 15.31 2.73 24.59
CA ILE A 336 14.68 1.88 25.61
C ILE A 336 14.51 2.63 26.92
N ALA A 337 15.54 3.34 27.39
CA ALA A 337 15.48 4.08 28.65
C ALA A 337 14.42 5.18 28.64
N ILE A 338 14.13 5.78 27.48
CA ILE A 338 13.06 6.77 27.31
C ILE A 338 11.71 6.07 27.27
N HIS A 339 11.55 5.06 26.41
CA HIS A 339 10.27 4.36 26.25
C HIS A 339 9.82 3.64 27.51
N ARG A 340 10.71 3.02 28.29
CA ARG A 340 10.37 2.43 29.60
C ARG A 340 9.89 3.46 30.63
N LYS A 341 10.24 4.74 30.49
CA LYS A 341 9.80 5.80 31.40
C LYS A 341 8.43 6.37 31.01
N CYS A 342 8.05 6.32 29.74
CA CYS A 342 6.82 6.95 29.25
C CYS A 342 5.75 5.97 28.76
N LEU A 343 6.05 4.67 28.69
CA LEU A 343 5.14 3.63 28.23
C LEU A 343 4.99 2.54 29.31
N PRO A 344 3.81 1.90 29.40
CA PRO A 344 3.66 0.67 30.15
C PRO A 344 4.64 -0.42 29.69
N ASP A 345 5.04 -1.31 30.58
CA ASP A 345 5.97 -2.40 30.28
C ASP A 345 5.44 -3.36 29.20
N ASP A 346 4.12 -3.44 29.03
CA ASP A 346 3.45 -4.27 28.03
C ASP A 346 3.12 -3.51 26.74
N HIS A 347 3.72 -2.34 26.49
CA HIS A 347 3.53 -1.59 25.26
C HIS A 347 4.31 -2.20 24.06
N ILE A 348 3.71 -2.16 22.86
CA ILE A 348 4.27 -2.81 21.65
C ILE A 348 5.68 -2.34 21.28
N GLU A 349 6.02 -1.08 21.52
CA GLU A 349 7.37 -0.55 21.28
C GLU A 349 8.45 -1.31 22.07
N ILE A 350 8.13 -1.90 23.23
CA ILE A 350 9.07 -2.73 23.99
C ILE A 350 9.45 -3.97 23.18
N SER A 351 8.50 -4.61 22.49
CA SER A 351 8.79 -5.76 21.61
C SER A 351 9.70 -5.39 20.44
N PHE A 352 9.56 -4.17 19.90
CA PHE A 352 10.43 -3.70 18.82
C PHE A 352 11.87 -3.48 19.29
N HIS A 353 12.06 -3.02 20.52
CA HIS A 353 13.39 -2.90 21.13
C HIS A 353 14.03 -4.27 21.36
N LEU A 354 13.27 -5.25 21.86
CA LEU A 354 13.75 -6.61 22.07
C LEU A 354 14.21 -7.24 20.75
N ASN A 355 13.38 -7.15 19.70
CA ASN A 355 13.75 -7.61 18.36
C ASN A 355 15.03 -6.92 17.86
N ARG A 356 15.18 -5.63 18.16
CA ARG A 356 16.32 -4.85 17.73
C ARG A 356 17.62 -5.24 18.44
N LEU A 357 17.56 -5.41 19.76
CA LEU A 357 18.67 -5.93 20.55
C LEU A 357 19.09 -7.32 20.07
N ALA A 358 18.12 -8.20 19.79
CA ALA A 358 18.42 -9.53 19.24
C ALA A 358 19.24 -9.44 17.96
N PHE A 359 18.85 -8.58 17.01
CA PHE A 359 19.59 -8.39 15.76
C PHE A 359 21.00 -7.83 15.99
N ILE A 360 21.17 -6.83 16.86
CA ILE A 360 22.48 -6.24 17.17
C ILE A 360 23.40 -7.28 17.83
N HIS A 361 22.90 -8.05 18.80
CA HIS A 361 23.69 -9.11 19.45
C HIS A 361 24.03 -10.26 18.49
N TRP A 362 23.14 -10.59 17.55
CA TRP A 362 23.43 -11.53 16.48
C TRP A 362 24.59 -11.04 15.59
N GLN A 363 24.58 -9.75 15.18
CA GLN A 363 25.70 -9.15 14.43
C GLN A 363 27.02 -9.17 15.21
N GLN A 364 26.95 -9.08 16.55
CA GLN A 364 28.09 -9.21 17.46
C GLN A 364 28.49 -10.67 17.73
N LYS A 365 27.83 -11.66 17.09
CA LYS A 365 28.02 -13.09 17.30
C LYS A 365 27.74 -13.58 18.74
N GLN A 366 26.91 -12.85 19.48
CA GLN A 366 26.44 -13.21 20.83
C GLN A 366 25.08 -13.92 20.72
N TYR A 367 25.08 -15.11 20.14
CA TYR A 367 23.86 -15.79 19.70
C TYR A 367 22.92 -16.18 20.85
N GLU A 368 23.45 -16.60 21.99
CA GLU A 368 22.66 -16.98 23.18
C GLU A 368 21.94 -15.75 23.76
N ARG A 369 22.62 -14.60 23.79
CA ARG A 369 21.98 -13.34 24.19
C ARG A 369 20.92 -12.90 23.20
N ALA A 370 21.22 -13.02 21.90
CA ALA A 370 20.28 -12.69 20.84
C ALA A 370 19.01 -13.55 20.94
N LEU A 371 19.16 -14.84 21.25
CA LEU A 371 18.07 -15.80 21.43
C LEU A 371 17.09 -15.34 22.51
N ILE A 372 17.59 -14.98 23.71
CA ILE A 372 16.76 -14.48 24.81
C ILE A 372 15.92 -13.28 24.38
N PHE A 373 16.51 -12.34 23.64
CA PHE A 373 15.79 -11.15 23.20
C PHE A 373 14.72 -11.46 22.16
N VAL A 374 15.00 -12.31 21.17
CA VAL A 374 14.00 -12.65 20.13
C VAL A 374 12.87 -13.51 20.68
N GLU A 375 13.14 -14.42 21.61
CA GLU A 375 12.12 -15.24 22.28
C GLU A 375 11.14 -14.37 23.07
N ASN A 376 11.66 -13.40 23.84
CA ASN A 376 10.82 -12.45 24.56
C ASN A 376 9.98 -11.57 23.61
N ALA A 377 10.53 -11.17 22.46
CA ALA A 377 9.79 -10.44 21.45
C ALA A 377 8.66 -11.28 20.82
N LEU A 378 8.91 -12.57 20.53
CA LEU A 378 7.90 -13.49 20.00
C LEU A 378 6.81 -13.81 21.04
N LEU A 379 7.19 -14.01 22.30
CA LEU A 379 6.25 -14.24 23.39
C LEU A 379 5.28 -13.06 23.54
N TYR A 380 5.79 -11.83 23.40
CA TYR A 380 4.95 -10.64 23.40
C TYR A 380 3.89 -10.69 22.31
N PHE A 381 4.26 -10.95 21.05
CA PHE A 381 3.30 -10.99 19.95
C PHE A 381 2.26 -12.10 20.15
N LYS A 382 2.70 -13.30 20.55
CA LYS A 382 1.81 -14.43 20.83
C LYS A 382 0.77 -14.15 21.92
N GLN A 383 1.14 -13.40 22.96
CA GLN A 383 0.23 -13.12 24.09
C GLN A 383 -0.69 -11.92 23.85
N LYS A 384 -0.27 -10.94 23.03
CA LYS A 384 -0.89 -9.61 23.00
C LYS A 384 -1.50 -9.24 21.66
N MET A 385 -1.20 -9.97 20.58
CA MET A 385 -1.78 -9.69 19.26
C MET A 385 -2.79 -10.79 18.88
N PRO A 386 -4.05 -10.43 18.59
CA PRO A 386 -5.09 -11.40 18.25
C PRO A 386 -4.94 -11.98 16.83
N THR A 387 -4.07 -11.41 16.00
CA THR A 387 -3.83 -11.80 14.60
C THR A 387 -2.36 -11.62 14.25
N ASP A 388 -1.91 -12.30 13.19
CA ASP A 388 -0.57 -12.17 12.62
C ASP A 388 -0.20 -10.69 12.42
N TYR A 389 1.00 -10.31 12.87
CA TYR A 389 1.45 -8.92 12.85
C TYR A 389 2.78 -8.78 12.08
N PRO A 390 2.98 -7.75 11.23
CA PRO A 390 4.20 -7.66 10.40
C PRO A 390 5.51 -7.67 11.20
N ALA A 391 5.50 -7.22 12.46
CA ALA A 391 6.68 -7.26 13.30
C ALA A 391 7.00 -8.65 13.87
N GLU A 392 6.02 -9.55 13.96
CA GLU A 392 6.26 -10.96 14.28
C GLU A 392 7.10 -11.61 13.18
N ALA A 393 6.80 -11.32 11.91
CA ALA A 393 7.59 -11.79 10.78
C ALA A 393 9.04 -11.30 10.81
N ARG A 394 9.31 -10.16 11.45
CA ARG A 394 10.69 -9.70 11.71
C ARG A 394 11.35 -10.55 12.79
N SER A 395 10.65 -10.86 13.88
CA SER A 395 11.18 -11.72 14.94
C SER A 395 11.43 -13.15 14.49
N LEU A 396 10.53 -13.74 13.71
CA LEU A 396 10.77 -15.08 13.13
C LEU A 396 11.98 -15.09 12.21
N HIS A 397 12.16 -14.05 11.39
CA HIS A 397 13.35 -13.93 10.55
C HIS A 397 14.63 -13.80 11.37
N VAL A 398 14.65 -12.98 12.43
CA VAL A 398 15.82 -12.89 13.33
C VAL A 398 16.08 -14.21 14.04
N MET A 399 15.03 -14.94 14.44
CA MET A 399 15.16 -16.29 14.98
C MET A 399 15.81 -17.23 13.96
N GLY A 400 15.40 -17.19 12.69
CA GLY A 400 16.02 -17.96 11.61
C GLY A 400 17.52 -17.68 11.48
N LEU A 401 17.93 -16.41 11.49
CA LEU A 401 19.34 -16.00 11.45
C LEU A 401 20.15 -16.57 12.63
N ILE A 402 19.58 -16.51 13.84
CA ILE A 402 20.21 -17.02 15.06
C ILE A 402 20.34 -18.55 14.99
N GLN A 403 19.28 -19.26 14.62
CA GLN A 403 19.29 -20.72 14.53
C GLN A 403 20.28 -21.22 13.47
N HIS A 404 20.36 -20.55 12.31
CA HIS A 404 21.35 -20.86 11.29
C HIS A 404 22.78 -20.67 11.82
N SER A 405 23.03 -19.57 12.53
CA SER A 405 24.34 -19.29 13.12
C SER A 405 24.74 -20.27 14.23
N LEU A 406 23.76 -20.90 14.89
CA LEU A 406 23.94 -21.98 15.87
C LEU A 406 24.07 -23.38 15.23
N GLY A 407 23.98 -23.49 13.90
CA GLY A 407 24.04 -24.77 13.17
C GLY A 407 22.71 -25.52 13.08
N ASN A 408 21.61 -24.96 13.58
CA ASN A 408 20.28 -25.57 13.57
C ASN A 408 19.55 -25.30 12.24
N ARG A 409 20.10 -25.82 11.13
CA ARG A 409 19.66 -25.53 9.75
C ARG A 409 18.15 -25.74 9.53
N GLN A 410 17.61 -26.89 9.94
CA GLN A 410 16.19 -27.19 9.71
C GLN A 410 15.26 -26.20 10.44
N GLN A 411 15.60 -25.85 11.68
CA GLN A 411 14.82 -24.87 12.43
C GLN A 411 14.91 -23.49 11.77
N ALA A 412 16.08 -23.10 11.27
CA ALA A 412 16.23 -21.86 10.53
C ALA A 412 15.34 -21.81 9.29
N LEU A 413 15.31 -22.90 8.50
CA LEU A 413 14.44 -23.04 7.33
C LEU A 413 12.96 -22.86 7.70
N ASP A 414 12.50 -23.52 8.76
CA ASP A 414 11.11 -23.44 9.23
C ASP A 414 10.75 -22.01 9.66
N PHE A 415 11.64 -21.34 10.40
CA PHE A 415 11.44 -19.95 10.83
C PHE A 415 11.42 -18.98 9.64
N PHE A 416 12.31 -19.14 8.68
CA PHE A 416 12.31 -18.30 7.48
C PHE A 416 11.08 -18.54 6.59
N LYS A 417 10.64 -19.80 6.40
CA LYS A 417 9.40 -20.09 5.65
C LYS A 417 8.17 -19.47 6.31
N LYS A 418 8.05 -19.59 7.64
CA LYS A 418 6.98 -18.90 8.39
C LYS A 418 7.05 -17.38 8.25
N ALA A 419 8.26 -16.81 8.35
CA ALA A 419 8.46 -15.37 8.16
C ALA A 419 8.12 -14.92 6.74
N LEU A 420 8.43 -15.72 5.72
CA LEU A 420 8.10 -15.44 4.32
C LEU A 420 6.59 -15.44 4.11
N HIS A 421 5.91 -16.50 4.55
CA HIS A 421 4.46 -16.64 4.41
C HIS A 421 3.71 -15.45 5.04
N MET A 422 4.09 -15.04 6.26
CA MET A 422 3.48 -13.87 6.91
C MET A 422 3.83 -12.55 6.22
N ARG A 423 5.01 -12.44 5.56
CA ARG A 423 5.35 -11.25 4.78
C ARG A 423 4.52 -11.18 3.49
N GLU A 424 4.30 -12.31 2.83
CA GLU A 424 3.47 -12.40 1.62
C GLU A 424 1.99 -12.16 1.92
N SER A 425 1.49 -12.55 3.09
CA SER A 425 0.09 -12.29 3.47
C SER A 425 -0.17 -10.84 3.92
N LEU A 426 0.86 -10.12 4.40
CA LEU A 426 0.70 -8.80 5.01
C LEU A 426 1.31 -7.63 4.21
N LEU A 427 2.21 -7.91 3.26
CA LEU A 427 2.95 -6.92 2.48
C LEU A 427 2.79 -7.22 0.98
N ALA A 428 3.07 -6.24 0.13
CA ALA A 428 3.18 -6.51 -1.30
C ALA A 428 4.27 -7.54 -1.60
N ASP A 429 4.05 -8.41 -2.58
CA ASP A 429 5.01 -9.46 -2.97
C ASP A 429 6.41 -8.93 -3.32
N ASP A 430 6.47 -7.67 -3.76
CA ASP A 430 7.70 -6.95 -4.08
C ASP A 430 8.25 -6.10 -2.93
N HIS A 431 7.85 -6.35 -1.69
CA HIS A 431 8.37 -5.65 -0.52
C HIS A 431 9.82 -6.08 -0.21
N PRO A 432 10.76 -5.16 0.13
CA PRO A 432 12.16 -5.52 0.41
C PRO A 432 12.38 -6.55 1.54
N PHE A 433 11.46 -6.63 2.50
CA PHE A 433 11.47 -7.69 3.52
C PHE A 433 11.16 -9.09 2.95
N VAL A 434 10.32 -9.21 1.92
CA VAL A 434 10.15 -10.50 1.21
C VAL A 434 11.49 -10.91 0.61
N ALA A 435 12.13 -9.99 -0.11
CA ALA A 435 13.46 -10.22 -0.69
C ALA A 435 14.53 -10.58 0.35
N GLN A 436 14.49 -9.96 1.54
CA GLN A 436 15.40 -10.30 2.64
C GLN A 436 15.23 -11.75 3.08
N THR A 437 14.01 -12.24 3.27
CA THR A 437 13.80 -13.65 3.65
C THR A 437 14.14 -14.60 2.50
N CYS A 438 13.78 -14.28 1.25
CA CYS A 438 14.17 -15.09 0.10
C CYS A 438 15.70 -15.20 -0.03
N HIS A 439 16.45 -14.13 0.25
CA HIS A 439 17.91 -14.17 0.25
C HIS A 439 18.46 -15.20 1.25
N GLU A 440 17.97 -15.20 2.48
CA GLU A 440 18.41 -16.17 3.51
C GLU A 440 17.97 -17.60 3.19
N LEU A 441 16.75 -17.79 2.67
CA LEU A 441 16.28 -19.10 2.20
C LEU A 441 17.16 -19.62 1.06
N SER A 442 17.53 -18.76 0.11
CA SER A 442 18.45 -19.13 -0.98
C SER A 442 19.79 -19.62 -0.46
N ILE A 443 20.38 -18.94 0.53
CA ILE A 443 21.63 -19.36 1.16
C ILE A 443 21.48 -20.74 1.80
N LEU A 444 20.44 -20.96 2.59
CA LEU A 444 20.19 -22.24 3.26
C LEU A 444 19.91 -23.40 2.30
N CYS A 445 19.17 -23.16 1.23
CA CYS A 445 18.87 -24.18 0.22
C CYS A 445 20.14 -24.56 -0.56
N ALA A 446 21.04 -23.60 -0.81
CA ALA A 446 22.31 -23.86 -1.50
C ALA A 446 23.32 -24.70 -0.70
N GLU A 447 23.07 -24.91 0.61
CA GLU A 447 23.87 -25.82 1.45
C GLU A 447 23.58 -27.30 1.17
N GLN A 448 22.47 -27.62 0.48
CA GLN A 448 22.11 -28.97 0.07
C GLN A 448 22.03 -29.07 -1.46
N ASP A 449 22.63 -30.11 -2.04
CA ASP A 449 22.70 -30.27 -3.49
C ASP A 449 21.33 -30.55 -4.13
N ASP A 450 20.39 -31.18 -3.42
CA ASP A 450 19.05 -31.50 -3.89
C ASP A 450 18.07 -30.30 -3.85
N GLU A 451 18.40 -29.23 -3.13
CA GLU A 451 17.59 -28.01 -3.04
C GLU A 451 18.13 -26.86 -3.91
N TYR A 452 19.09 -27.14 -4.79
CA TYR A 452 19.82 -26.10 -5.53
C TYR A 452 18.95 -25.28 -6.49
N ALA A 453 18.01 -25.93 -7.19
CA ALA A 453 17.06 -25.24 -8.06
C ALA A 453 16.18 -24.24 -7.27
N MET A 454 15.75 -24.64 -6.08
CA MET A 454 14.98 -23.78 -5.18
C MET A 454 15.84 -22.62 -4.65
N ALA A 455 17.14 -22.86 -4.40
CA ALA A 455 18.08 -21.80 -4.03
C ALA A 455 18.20 -20.72 -5.13
N LEU A 456 18.29 -21.12 -6.39
CA LEU A 456 18.31 -20.21 -7.54
C LEU A 456 17.01 -19.40 -7.67
N GLU A 457 15.85 -20.05 -7.51
CA GLU A 457 14.55 -19.39 -7.57
C GLU A 457 14.44 -18.29 -6.50
N TYR A 458 14.80 -18.59 -5.26
CA TYR A 458 14.81 -17.61 -4.18
C TYR A 458 15.83 -16.48 -4.40
N ALA A 459 17.02 -16.79 -4.92
CA ALA A 459 18.02 -15.77 -5.27
C ALA A 459 17.50 -14.82 -6.35
N GLN A 460 16.92 -15.37 -7.41
CA GLN A 460 16.35 -14.61 -8.52
C GLN A 460 15.19 -13.73 -8.04
N ARG A 461 14.30 -14.26 -7.20
CA ARG A 461 13.19 -13.51 -6.61
C ARG A 461 13.70 -12.36 -5.75
N ALA A 462 14.65 -12.60 -4.85
CA ALA A 462 15.26 -11.56 -4.02
C ALA A 462 15.93 -10.46 -4.87
N LEU A 463 16.66 -10.85 -5.92
CA LEU A 463 17.34 -9.96 -6.85
C LEU A 463 16.34 -9.07 -7.60
N ASN A 464 15.28 -9.65 -8.15
CA ASN A 464 14.25 -8.92 -8.90
C ASN A 464 13.56 -7.87 -8.03
N ILE A 465 13.16 -8.25 -6.83
CA ILE A 465 12.52 -7.33 -5.87
C ILE A 465 13.47 -6.19 -5.51
N ARG A 466 14.72 -6.50 -5.13
CA ARG A 466 15.71 -5.48 -4.73
C ARG A 466 16.05 -4.54 -5.88
N LYS A 467 16.20 -5.03 -7.12
CA LYS A 467 16.39 -4.19 -8.31
C LYS A 467 15.20 -3.27 -8.59
N LYS A 468 13.97 -3.73 -8.31
CA LYS A 468 12.74 -2.95 -8.50
C LYS A 468 12.58 -1.84 -7.46
N LYS A 469 12.87 -2.10 -6.18
CA LYS A 469 12.55 -1.19 -5.06
C LYS A 469 13.72 -0.36 -4.53
N LEU A 470 14.94 -0.86 -4.64
CA LEU A 470 16.11 -0.24 -4.03
C LEU A 470 16.96 0.49 -5.08
N SER A 471 17.84 1.37 -4.62
CA SER A 471 18.80 2.00 -5.53
C SER A 471 19.79 0.96 -6.07
N PRO A 472 20.27 1.08 -7.33
CA PRO A 472 21.24 0.13 -7.88
C PRO A 472 22.53 0.00 -7.06
N ASN A 473 22.89 1.06 -6.32
CA ASN A 473 24.07 1.10 -5.46
C ASN A 473 23.82 0.56 -4.04
N HIS A 474 22.60 0.12 -3.73
CA HIS A 474 22.25 -0.42 -2.42
C HIS A 474 23.03 -1.71 -2.14
N ILE A 475 23.53 -1.87 -0.91
CA ILE A 475 24.35 -3.03 -0.51
C ILE A 475 23.62 -4.37 -0.75
N ASP A 476 22.35 -4.44 -0.41
CA ASP A 476 21.53 -5.63 -0.63
C ASP A 476 21.34 -6.00 -2.11
N VAL A 477 21.33 -5.00 -3.02
CA VAL A 477 21.28 -5.28 -4.47
C VAL A 477 22.59 -5.97 -4.90
N LYS A 478 23.73 -5.46 -4.43
CA LYS A 478 25.05 -6.07 -4.70
C LYS A 478 25.11 -7.51 -4.16
N ARG A 479 24.72 -7.71 -2.89
CA ARG A 479 24.66 -9.04 -2.26
C ARG A 479 23.77 -10.02 -3.02
N SER A 480 22.63 -9.56 -3.53
CA SER A 480 21.75 -10.39 -4.37
C SER A 480 22.35 -10.72 -5.72
N ILE A 481 23.07 -9.80 -6.37
CA ILE A 481 23.77 -10.05 -7.63
C ILE A 481 24.85 -11.10 -7.41
N GLU A 482 25.72 -10.87 -6.42
CA GLU A 482 26.82 -11.78 -6.07
C GLU A 482 26.31 -13.19 -5.73
N LEU A 483 25.24 -13.30 -4.93
CA LEU A 483 24.63 -14.58 -4.60
C LEU A 483 24.08 -15.28 -5.85
N PHE A 484 23.32 -14.56 -6.68
CA PHE A 484 22.71 -15.13 -7.87
C PHE A 484 23.76 -15.58 -8.91
N GLU A 485 24.80 -14.78 -9.14
CA GLU A 485 25.91 -15.13 -10.03
C GLU A 485 26.67 -16.35 -9.54
N ARG A 486 27.01 -16.39 -8.24
CA ARG A 486 27.66 -17.55 -7.62
C ARG A 486 26.83 -18.82 -7.78
N LEU A 487 25.50 -18.71 -7.64
CA LEU A 487 24.63 -19.87 -7.78
C LEU A 487 24.47 -20.29 -9.24
N SER A 488 24.37 -19.34 -10.17
CA SER A 488 24.22 -19.63 -11.60
C SER A 488 25.46 -20.35 -12.15
N GLN A 489 26.66 -19.89 -11.79
CA GLN A 489 27.92 -20.50 -12.23
C GLN A 489 28.07 -21.95 -11.77
N ARG A 490 27.61 -22.29 -10.56
CA ARG A 490 27.68 -23.66 -10.05
C ARG A 490 26.57 -24.53 -10.65
N HIS A 491 25.42 -23.98 -11.01
CA HIS A 491 24.40 -24.71 -11.79
C HIS A 491 24.89 -25.07 -13.18
N ASP A 492 25.54 -24.14 -13.88
CA ASP A 492 26.07 -24.36 -15.23
C ASP A 492 27.24 -25.36 -15.24
N ALA A 493 27.85 -25.64 -14.08
CA ALA A 493 28.98 -26.55 -13.90
C ALA A 493 28.59 -27.97 -13.46
N THR A 494 27.33 -28.20 -13.07
CA THR A 494 26.75 -29.51 -12.67
C THR A 494 25.84 -30.04 -13.75
#